data_AF-A0A3R7YMK9-F1
#
_entry.id   AF-A0A3R7YMK9-F1
#
_cell.length_a   1.000
_cell.length_b   1.000
_cell.length_c   1.000
_cell.angle_alpha   90.00
_cell.angle_beta   90.00
_cell.angle_gamma   90.00
#
_symmetry.space_group_name_H-M   'P 1'
#
loop_
_entity.id
_entity.type
_entity.pdbx_description
1 polymer ?
#
loop_
_entity_poly.entity_id
_entity_poly.type
_entity_poly.pdbx_seq_one_letter_code
_entity_poly.pdbx_strand_id
1 'polypeptide(L)'
;MGAGRRDLTSEEREAILREILLKSVGSFMPRLAKGFGEDLAAKYNCNVRTIRRIHAQAKANGALTGIMKVNVASKKKGRILSAVDSSEMERTVSLELKEARLMDELSCMLEGIVLSDGSAESSADGLISEFGIEVIELNDE
;
A
#
# COMPACT_ATOMS: atom_id res chain seq x y z
N MET A 1 -24.91 -31.51 28.20
CA MET A 1 -25.72 -31.11 27.03
C MET A 1 -24.79 -30.49 26.00
N GLY A 2 -24.58 -31.15 24.85
CA GLY A 2 -23.74 -30.57 23.80
C GLY A 2 -24.53 -29.51 23.07
N ALA A 3 -24.12 -28.25 23.16
CA ALA A 3 -24.67 -27.18 22.33
C ALA A 3 -24.66 -27.68 20.88
N GLY A 4 -25.86 -27.76 20.29
CA GLY A 4 -26.08 -28.22 18.93
C GLY A 4 -25.17 -27.49 17.96
N ARG A 5 -24.94 -28.10 16.79
CA ARG A 5 -24.15 -27.49 15.70
C ARG A 5 -24.80 -26.17 15.28
N ARG A 6 -24.48 -25.09 15.98
CA ARG A 6 -24.82 -23.73 15.56
C ARG A 6 -23.94 -23.43 14.37
N ASP A 7 -24.58 -23.17 13.25
CA ASP A 7 -23.88 -22.71 12.06
C ASP A 7 -23.45 -21.27 12.29
N LEU A 8 -22.15 -21.07 12.42
CA LEU A 8 -21.56 -19.74 12.51
C LEU A 8 -21.72 -19.02 11.17
N THR A 9 -21.93 -17.72 11.19
CA THR A 9 -21.92 -16.89 9.97
C THR A 9 -20.48 -16.77 9.42
N SER A 10 -20.34 -16.26 8.19
CA SER A 10 -19.01 -15.98 7.64
C SER A 10 -18.25 -14.95 8.49
N GLU A 11 -18.98 -13.95 8.99
CA GLU A 11 -18.44 -12.88 9.81
C GLU A 11 -18.00 -13.38 11.18
N GLU A 12 -18.78 -14.24 11.85
CA GLU A 12 -18.38 -14.87 13.11
C GLU A 12 -17.13 -15.75 12.94
N ARG A 13 -17.04 -16.52 11.85
CA ARG A 13 -15.84 -17.31 11.53
C ARG A 13 -14.61 -16.43 11.32
N GLU A 14 -14.77 -15.32 10.63
CA GLU A 14 -13.68 -14.38 10.38
C GLU A 14 -13.23 -13.67 11.67
N ALA A 15 -14.17 -13.27 12.52
CA ALA A 15 -13.87 -12.67 13.83
C ALA A 15 -13.06 -13.62 14.73
N ILE A 16 -13.42 -14.91 14.75
CA ILE A 16 -12.65 -15.95 15.45
C ILE A 16 -11.21 -16.01 14.91
N LEU A 17 -11.01 -15.98 13.59
CA LEU A 17 -9.68 -16.02 12.99
C LEU A 17 -8.86 -14.76 13.30
N ARG A 18 -9.48 -13.58 13.30
CA ARG A 18 -8.83 -12.32 13.70
C ARG A 18 -8.35 -12.37 15.15
N GLU A 19 -9.18 -12.88 16.07
CA GLU A 19 -8.78 -13.05 17.47
C GLU A 19 -7.62 -14.03 17.64
N ILE A 20 -7.63 -15.13 16.89
CA ILE A 20 -6.52 -16.09 16.89
C ILE A 20 -5.22 -15.43 16.45
N LEU A 21 -5.27 -14.59 15.41
CA LEU A 21 -4.11 -13.86 14.89
C LEU A 21 -3.63 -12.75 15.85
N LEU A 22 -4.56 -12.03 16.49
CA LEU A 22 -4.27 -10.99 17.47
C LEU A 22 -3.58 -11.56 18.70
N LYS A 23 -4.00 -12.76 19.15
CA LYS A 23 -3.40 -13.43 20.30
C LYS A 23 -1.91 -13.78 20.08
N SER A 24 -1.49 -13.88 18.83
CA SER A 24 -0.18 -14.41 18.43
C SER A 24 0.76 -13.37 17.83
N VAL A 25 0.58 -12.10 18.22
CA VAL A 25 1.46 -10.99 17.85
C VAL A 25 1.60 -10.88 16.31
N GLY A 26 0.52 -11.14 15.58
CA GLY A 26 0.45 -10.94 14.13
C GLY A 26 0.86 -12.13 13.26
N SER A 27 1.29 -13.26 13.82
CA SER A 27 1.56 -14.49 13.06
C SER A 27 0.57 -15.60 13.42
N PHE A 28 -0.06 -16.26 12.45
CA PHE A 28 -1.06 -17.30 12.74
C PHE A 28 -0.40 -18.49 13.49
N MET A 29 -0.94 -18.89 14.65
CA MET A 29 -0.30 -19.96 15.44
C MET A 29 -0.55 -21.35 14.83
N PRO A 30 0.46 -22.25 14.80
CA PRO A 30 0.29 -23.62 14.33
C PRO A 30 -0.58 -24.48 15.25
N ARG A 31 -0.72 -24.08 16.53
CA ARG A 31 -1.59 -24.72 17.53
C ARG A 31 -2.29 -23.64 18.36
N LEU A 32 -3.55 -23.88 18.71
CA LEU A 32 -4.27 -23.06 19.67
C LEU A 32 -3.62 -23.18 21.06
N ALA A 33 -3.45 -22.06 21.75
CA ALA A 33 -3.02 -22.05 23.15
C ALA A 33 -4.04 -22.80 24.03
N LYS A 34 -3.56 -23.42 25.11
CA LYS A 34 -4.41 -24.12 26.08
C LYS A 34 -5.41 -23.13 26.70
N GLY A 35 -6.69 -23.51 26.82
CA GLY A 35 -7.73 -22.62 27.34
C GLY A 35 -8.34 -21.70 26.28
N PHE A 36 -7.55 -21.25 25.31
CA PHE A 36 -7.99 -20.24 24.34
C PHE A 36 -9.11 -20.73 23.41
N GLY A 37 -9.10 -22.02 23.07
CA GLY A 37 -10.19 -22.64 22.31
C GLY A 37 -11.50 -22.72 23.11
N GLU A 38 -11.40 -22.94 24.42
CA GLU A 38 -12.54 -22.89 25.34
C GLU A 38 -13.09 -21.46 25.48
N ASP A 39 -12.21 -20.46 25.60
CA ASP A 39 -12.60 -19.06 25.71
C ASP A 39 -13.38 -18.57 24.47
N LEU A 40 -12.87 -18.88 23.27
CA LEU A 40 -13.55 -18.57 22.02
C LEU A 40 -14.87 -19.33 21.88
N ALA A 41 -14.91 -20.59 22.32
CA ALA A 41 -16.14 -21.37 22.30
C ALA A 41 -17.23 -20.74 23.19
N ALA A 42 -16.87 -20.27 24.38
CA ALA A 42 -17.77 -19.57 25.28
C ALA A 42 -18.23 -18.22 24.68
N LYS A 43 -17.29 -17.42 24.16
CA LYS A 43 -17.57 -16.09 23.59
C LYS A 43 -18.52 -16.14 22.39
N TYR A 44 -18.30 -17.08 21.48
CA TYR A 44 -19.09 -17.24 20.27
C TYR A 44 -20.27 -18.21 20.43
N ASN A 45 -20.53 -18.68 21.67
CA ASN A 45 -21.57 -19.64 22.01
C ASN A 45 -21.58 -20.85 21.05
N CYS A 46 -20.41 -21.45 20.86
CA CYS A 46 -20.18 -22.57 19.95
C CYS A 46 -19.37 -23.67 20.63
N ASN A 47 -19.22 -24.82 19.97
CA ASN A 47 -18.45 -25.93 20.51
C ASN A 47 -16.94 -25.72 20.27
N VAL A 48 -16.09 -26.13 21.22
CA VAL A 48 -14.62 -26.13 21.07
C VAL A 48 -14.18 -26.90 19.82
N ARG A 49 -14.91 -27.96 19.42
CA ARG A 49 -14.67 -28.68 18.15
C ARG A 49 -14.84 -27.78 16.93
N THR A 50 -15.78 -26.82 16.97
CA THR A 50 -16.00 -25.85 15.90
C THR A 50 -14.81 -24.89 15.79
N ILE A 51 -14.31 -24.38 16.91
CA ILE A 51 -13.10 -23.55 16.95
C ILE A 51 -11.89 -24.30 16.36
N ARG A 52 -11.69 -25.56 16.77
CA ARG A 52 -10.62 -26.41 16.23
C ARG A 52 -10.76 -26.66 14.73
N ARG A 53 -11.99 -26.84 14.23
CA ARG A 53 -12.25 -27.01 12.80
C ARG A 53 -11.93 -25.74 12.01
N ILE A 54 -12.35 -24.57 12.50
CA ILE A 54 -12.05 -23.27 11.87
C ILE A 54 -10.53 -23.04 11.81
N HIS A 55 -9.83 -23.30 12.92
CA HIS A 55 -8.37 -23.17 12.99
C HIS A 55 -7.65 -24.11 12.01
N ALA A 56 -8.07 -25.39 11.95
CA ALA A 56 -7.52 -26.36 11.01
C ALA A 56 -7.80 -26.01 9.55
N GLN A 57 -8.99 -25.49 9.24
CA GLN A 57 -9.36 -25.07 7.90
C GLN A 57 -8.55 -23.86 7.44
N ALA A 58 -8.35 -22.86 8.30
CA ALA A 58 -7.49 -21.73 8.01
C ALA A 58 -6.04 -22.15 7.76
N LYS A 59 -5.54 -23.12 8.54
CA LYS A 59 -4.22 -23.73 8.30
C LYS A 59 -4.14 -24.40 6.93
N ALA A 60 -5.14 -25.18 6.55
CA ALA A 60 -5.19 -25.82 5.23
C ALA A 60 -5.27 -24.79 4.08
N ASN A 61 -5.84 -23.62 4.35
CA ASN A 61 -5.94 -22.52 3.39
C ASN A 61 -4.68 -21.63 3.33
N GLY A 62 -3.58 -22.01 4.00
CA GLY A 62 -2.31 -21.29 3.90
C GLY A 62 -2.11 -20.16 4.90
N ALA A 63 -2.91 -20.09 5.98
CA ALA A 63 -2.76 -19.04 7.00
C ALA A 63 -1.37 -19.03 7.69
N LEU A 64 -0.63 -20.15 7.68
CA LEU A 64 0.73 -20.25 8.24
C LEU A 64 1.83 -19.82 7.28
N THR A 65 1.58 -19.89 5.97
CA THR A 65 2.60 -19.69 4.93
C THR A 65 2.51 -18.31 4.28
N GLY A 66 1.57 -17.45 4.72
CA GLY A 66 1.33 -16.13 4.12
C GLY A 66 0.55 -16.17 2.80
N ILE A 67 0.35 -17.36 2.21
CA ILE A 67 -0.42 -17.56 0.97
C ILE A 67 -1.86 -17.90 1.35
N MET A 68 -2.53 -17.00 2.10
CA MET A 68 -3.89 -17.27 2.56
C MET A 68 -4.84 -17.22 1.36
N LYS A 69 -5.30 -18.39 0.88
CA LYS A 69 -6.37 -18.51 -0.12
C LYS A 69 -7.70 -18.18 0.56
N VAL A 70 -8.05 -16.90 0.60
CA VAL A 70 -9.37 -16.44 1.03
C VAL A 70 -10.40 -16.81 -0.02
N ASN A 71 -11.14 -17.89 0.24
CA ASN A 71 -12.34 -18.22 -0.52
C ASN A 71 -13.46 -17.28 -0.08
N VAL A 72 -13.43 -16.04 -0.57
CA VAL A 72 -14.59 -15.16 -0.51
C VAL A 72 -15.59 -15.69 -1.54
N ALA A 73 -16.50 -16.55 -1.09
CA ALA A 73 -17.66 -16.91 -1.88
C ALA A 73 -18.53 -15.65 -1.99
N SER A 74 -18.29 -14.84 -3.02
CA SER A 74 -19.27 -13.86 -3.44
C SER A 74 -20.57 -14.63 -3.70
N LYS A 75 -21.66 -14.26 -3.02
CA LYS A 75 -23.00 -14.80 -3.33
C LYS A 75 -23.40 -14.54 -4.79
N LYS A 76 -22.63 -13.71 -5.52
CA LYS A 76 -22.71 -13.54 -6.96
C LYS A 76 -21.99 -14.71 -7.66
N LYS A 77 -22.79 -15.66 -8.14
CA LYS A 77 -22.39 -16.81 -8.97
C LYS A 77 -21.40 -16.34 -10.06
N GLY A 78 -20.14 -16.79 -10.00
CA GLY A 78 -19.17 -16.65 -11.10
C GLY A 78 -18.04 -15.62 -10.97
N ARG A 79 -17.90 -14.87 -9.86
CA ARG A 79 -16.74 -13.96 -9.70
C ARG A 79 -15.71 -14.54 -8.73
N ILE A 80 -14.77 -15.32 -9.26
CA ILE A 80 -13.51 -15.64 -8.58
C ILE A 80 -12.70 -14.34 -8.55
N LEU A 81 -12.37 -13.84 -7.36
CA LEU A 81 -11.36 -12.79 -7.24
C LEU A 81 -10.01 -13.50 -7.40
N SER A 82 -9.42 -13.39 -8.59
CA SER A 82 -8.07 -13.89 -8.82
C SER A 82 -7.11 -13.14 -7.89
N ALA A 83 -6.16 -13.86 -7.31
CA ALA A 83 -5.08 -13.25 -6.56
C ALA A 83 -4.42 -12.17 -7.44
N VAL A 84 -4.19 -10.98 -6.89
CA VAL A 84 -3.41 -9.94 -7.54
C VAL A 84 -2.03 -10.53 -7.83
N ASP A 85 -1.57 -10.44 -9.08
CA ASP A 85 -0.21 -10.87 -9.42
C ASP A 85 0.78 -9.91 -8.75
N SER A 86 1.42 -10.38 -7.68
CA SER A 86 2.44 -9.61 -6.94
C SER A 86 3.54 -9.10 -7.87
N SER A 87 3.87 -9.86 -8.91
CA SER A 87 4.90 -9.50 -9.88
C SER A 87 4.46 -8.32 -10.76
N GLU A 88 3.19 -8.25 -11.14
CA GLU A 88 2.68 -7.09 -11.88
C GLU A 88 2.65 -5.85 -10.98
N MET A 89 2.22 -5.98 -9.73
CA MET A 89 2.18 -4.87 -8.77
C MET A 89 3.58 -4.33 -8.44
N GLU A 90 4.58 -5.20 -8.28
CA GLU A 90 5.97 -4.77 -8.07
C GLU A 90 6.53 -4.03 -9.30
N ARG A 91 6.17 -4.47 -10.51
CA ARG A 91 6.55 -3.78 -11.75
C ARG A 91 5.90 -2.40 -11.85
N THR A 92 4.62 -2.26 -11.53
CA THR A 92 3.93 -0.97 -11.59
C THR A 92 4.51 0.02 -10.60
N VAL A 93 4.72 -0.40 -9.34
CA VAL A 93 5.34 0.45 -8.31
C VAL A 93 6.76 0.87 -8.72
N SER A 94 7.52 -0.04 -9.33
CA SER A 94 8.87 0.27 -9.81
C SER A 94 8.88 1.29 -10.96
N LEU A 95 7.86 1.28 -11.82
CA LEU A 95 7.71 2.26 -12.90
C LEU A 95 7.32 3.63 -12.35
N GLU A 96 6.32 3.69 -11.47
CA GLU A 96 5.87 4.93 -10.82
C GLU A 96 7.01 5.60 -10.04
N LEU A 97 7.85 4.81 -9.35
CA LEU A 97 9.01 5.34 -8.62
C LEU A 97 10.05 5.93 -9.58
N LYS A 98 10.30 5.29 -10.72
CA LYS A 98 11.21 5.85 -11.75
C LYS A 98 10.66 7.15 -12.34
N GLU A 99 9.36 7.19 -12.63
CA GLU A 99 8.69 8.39 -13.13
C GLU A 99 8.79 9.54 -12.11
N ALA A 100 8.58 9.25 -10.82
CA ALA A 100 8.74 10.24 -9.75
C ALA A 100 10.16 10.80 -9.65
N ARG A 101 11.19 9.96 -9.82
CA ARG A 101 12.59 10.43 -9.86
C ARG A 101 12.86 11.34 -11.06
N LEU A 102 12.33 10.99 -12.23
CA LEU A 102 12.48 11.82 -13.42
C LEU A 102 11.76 13.17 -13.25
N MET A 103 10.59 13.19 -12.61
CA MET A 103 9.89 14.43 -12.30
C MET A 103 10.70 15.32 -11.34
N ASP A 104 11.32 14.73 -10.33
CA ASP A 104 12.20 15.45 -9.38
C ASP A 104 13.44 16.03 -10.08
N GLU A 105 14.11 15.24 -10.92
CA GLU A 105 15.25 15.68 -11.73
C GLU A 105 14.87 16.84 -12.68
N LEU A 106 13.73 16.72 -13.36
CA LEU A 106 13.20 17.79 -14.21
C LEU A 106 12.88 19.06 -13.41
N SER A 107 12.30 18.92 -12.21
CA SER A 107 12.03 20.04 -11.30
C SER A 107 13.32 20.76 -10.90
N CYS A 108 14.35 20.02 -10.49
CA CYS A 108 15.65 20.59 -10.13
C CYS A 108 16.33 21.31 -11.30
N MET A 109 16.26 20.76 -12.53
CA MET A 109 16.81 21.43 -13.70
C MET A 109 16.09 22.74 -14.01
N LEU A 110 14.75 22.76 -13.89
CA LEU A 110 13.97 23.98 -14.08
C LEU A 110 14.26 25.03 -13.00
N GLU A 111 14.42 24.63 -11.74
CA GLU A 111 14.87 25.52 -10.67
C GLU A 111 16.26 26.10 -10.96
N GLY A 112 17.21 25.31 -11.48
CA GLY A 112 18.53 25.80 -11.87
C GLY A 112 18.50 26.84 -13.01
N ILE A 113 17.56 26.70 -13.95
CA ILE A 113 17.35 27.69 -15.03
C ILE A 113 16.73 28.98 -14.47
N VAL A 114 15.75 28.86 -13.56
CA VAL A 114 15.07 30.01 -12.94
C VAL A 114 15.96 30.75 -11.95
N LEU A 115 16.87 30.05 -11.27
CA LEU A 115 17.83 30.60 -10.30
C LEU A 115 19.20 30.95 -10.90
N SER A 116 19.39 30.75 -12.22
CA SER A 116 20.48 31.40 -12.95
C SER A 116 20.13 32.89 -13.08
N ASP A 117 20.32 33.60 -11.98
CA ASP A 117 20.30 35.05 -11.93
C ASP A 117 21.29 35.62 -12.95
N GLY A 118 20.85 36.69 -13.63
CA GLY A 118 21.58 37.30 -14.73
C GLY A 118 22.90 37.91 -14.25
N SER A 119 23.99 37.16 -14.36
CA SER A 119 25.34 37.62 -14.08
C SER A 119 26.18 37.68 -15.35
N ALA A 120 25.84 38.63 -16.20
CA ALA A 120 26.82 39.54 -16.77
C ALA A 120 26.08 40.86 -16.98
N GLU A 121 26.52 41.88 -16.26
CA GLU A 121 26.58 43.26 -16.73
C GLU A 121 26.82 43.37 -18.25
N SER A 122 25.78 43.17 -19.04
CA SER A 122 25.75 43.62 -20.43
C SER A 122 25.14 45.02 -20.39
N SER A 123 25.95 45.99 -20.00
CA SER A 123 25.61 47.41 -20.19
C SER A 123 25.21 47.57 -21.66
N ALA A 124 24.00 48.10 -21.90
CA ALA A 124 23.47 48.30 -23.25
C ALA A 124 24.44 49.05 -24.18
N ASP A 125 25.33 49.87 -23.61
CA ASP A 125 26.40 50.61 -24.27
C ASP A 125 27.33 49.73 -25.12
N GLY A 126 27.62 48.50 -24.68
CA GLY A 126 28.46 47.56 -25.43
C GLY A 126 27.82 47.10 -26.74
N LEU A 127 26.51 46.83 -26.71
CA LEU A 127 25.73 46.42 -27.89
C LEU A 127 25.51 47.59 -28.86
N ILE A 128 25.35 48.81 -28.35
CA ILE A 128 25.10 50.00 -29.15
C ILE A 128 26.35 50.42 -29.93
N SER A 129 27.53 50.29 -29.32
CA SER A 129 28.82 50.55 -29.97
C SER A 129 29.16 49.53 -31.06
N GLU A 130 28.79 48.25 -30.89
CA GLU A 130 28.99 47.19 -31.89
C GLU A 130 28.23 47.48 -33.21
N PHE A 131 27.07 48.13 -33.12
CA PHE A 131 26.29 48.57 -34.29
C PHE A 131 26.72 49.94 -34.85
N GLY A 132 27.80 50.54 -34.32
CA GLY A 132 28.33 51.82 -34.77
C GLY A 132 27.42 53.01 -34.47
N ILE A 133 26.57 52.89 -33.44
CA ILE A 133 25.64 53.93 -33.03
C ILE A 133 26.29 54.70 -31.88
N GLU A 134 26.53 56.00 -32.06
CA GLU A 134 26.99 56.88 -30.97
C GLU A 134 25.80 57.34 -30.13
N VAL A 135 25.90 57.20 -28.80
CA VAL A 135 24.90 57.73 -27.86
C VAL A 135 25.10 59.24 -27.75
N ILE A 136 24.06 60.00 -28.10
CA ILE A 136 24.04 61.47 -27.95
C ILE A 136 23.42 61.76 -26.58
N GLU A 137 24.21 62.30 -25.66
CA GLU A 137 23.67 62.83 -24.40
C GLU A 137 22.92 64.13 -24.68
N LEU A 138 21.62 64.12 -24.38
CA LEU A 138 20.81 65.34 -24.37
C LEU A 138 21.01 66.02 -23.02
N ASN A 139 21.75 67.14 -23.05
CA ASN A 139 21.91 68.00 -21.89
C ASN A 139 20.63 68.85 -21.79
N ASP A 140 19.78 68.57 -20.80
CA ASP A 140 18.60 69.38 -20.52
C ASP A 140 19.04 70.66 -19.79
N GLU A 141 19.17 71.76 -20.53
CA GLU A 141 19.35 73.12 -20.00
C GLU A 141 18.00 73.79 -19.71
#